data_AF-A0A7H4MKC5-F1
#
_entry.id   AF-A0A7H4MKC5-F1
#
_cell.length_a   1.000
_cell.length_b   1.000
_cell.length_c   1.000
_cell.angle_alpha   90.00
_cell.angle_beta   90.00
_cell.angle_gamma   90.00
#
_symmetry.space_group_name_H-M   'P 1'
#
loop_
_entity.id
_entity.type
_entity.pdbx_description
1 polymer ?
#
loop_
_entity_poly.entity_id
_entity_poly.type
_entity_poly.pdbx_seq_one_letter_code
_entity_poly.pdbx_strand_id
1 'polypeptide(L)'
;MKYFIGMAVTLLLSTPVLAAGELEINQSPLTLVLSDQNQARVSSCADFIALRKAGETVDALPGLSDPDGRAAEAALFSCWLQAYTIDHTLFPSAAPKPTLTEVVQHFPASAAFIVSDDENQDVAKNYVGKTIADYTPDLKARDDRLESAASASGYVLDEYYAFTDKQGHQLNIVALVGYAIGGTASVKSYYRIDDTHARVWSVTLLDENSPL
;
A
#
# COMPACT_ATOMS: atom_id res chain seq x y z
N MET A 1 58.78 -11.52 -3.49
CA MET A 1 57.77 -10.81 -2.67
C MET A 1 56.77 -10.19 -3.63
N LYS A 2 55.49 -10.59 -3.56
CA LYS A 2 54.42 -10.20 -4.48
C LYS A 2 53.75 -8.93 -3.96
N TYR A 3 53.68 -7.91 -4.81
CA TYR A 3 52.95 -6.66 -4.55
C TYR A 3 51.45 -6.92 -4.75
N PHE A 4 50.66 -6.72 -3.69
CA PHE A 4 49.20 -6.71 -3.77
C PHE A 4 48.71 -5.32 -4.16
N ILE A 5 48.13 -5.21 -5.35
CA ILE A 5 47.39 -4.02 -5.81
C ILE A 5 46.00 -4.12 -5.18
N GLY A 6 45.71 -3.24 -4.22
CA GLY A 6 44.38 -3.09 -3.65
C GLY A 6 43.46 -2.41 -4.65
N MET A 7 42.56 -3.18 -5.27
CA MET A 7 41.39 -2.64 -5.97
C MET A 7 40.43 -2.08 -4.92
N ALA A 8 40.31 -0.76 -4.86
CA ALA A 8 39.17 -0.11 -4.22
C ALA A 8 37.96 -0.31 -5.13
N VAL A 9 37.11 -1.29 -4.80
CA VAL A 9 35.79 -1.44 -5.41
C VAL A 9 34.90 -0.40 -4.76
N THR A 10 34.70 0.73 -5.45
CA THR A 10 33.62 1.67 -5.14
C THR A 10 32.30 0.97 -5.45
N LEU A 11 31.65 0.43 -4.42
CA LEU A 11 30.24 0.05 -4.49
C LEU A 11 29.43 1.32 -4.74
N LEU A 12 29.04 1.51 -6.00
CA LEU A 12 27.93 2.38 -6.38
C LEU A 12 26.67 1.76 -5.76
N LEU A 13 26.34 2.19 -4.54
CA LEU A 13 25.00 2.05 -4.00
C LEU A 13 24.07 2.85 -4.91
N SER A 14 23.41 2.16 -5.84
CA SER A 14 22.28 2.69 -6.57
C SER A 14 21.16 2.92 -5.56
N THR A 15 21.13 4.10 -4.93
CA THR A 15 19.90 4.59 -4.31
C THR A 15 18.87 4.66 -5.44
N PRO A 16 17.71 4.00 -5.34
CA PRO A 16 16.61 4.32 -6.24
C PRO A 16 16.35 5.81 -6.04
N VAL A 17 16.66 6.60 -7.06
CA VAL A 17 16.15 7.95 -7.18
C VAL A 17 14.65 7.78 -7.15
N LEU A 18 14.01 8.13 -6.02
CA LEU A 18 12.57 8.26 -5.93
C LEU A 18 12.15 9.10 -7.12
N ALA A 19 11.36 8.49 -8.02
CA ALA A 19 10.96 9.09 -9.27
C ALA A 19 10.37 10.49 -9.03
N ALA A 20 10.55 11.37 -10.02
CA ALA A 20 10.13 12.76 -9.98
C ALA A 20 8.73 12.88 -9.35
N GLY A 21 8.60 13.73 -8.33
CA GLY A 21 7.36 13.96 -7.59
C GLY A 21 6.30 14.69 -8.41
N GLU A 22 6.10 14.30 -9.66
CA GLU A 22 5.08 14.76 -10.58
C GLU A 22 3.80 13.95 -10.34
N LEU A 23 2.69 14.67 -10.21
CA LEU A 23 1.35 14.11 -10.09
C LEU A 23 0.60 14.40 -11.38
N GLU A 24 1.00 13.68 -12.44
CA GLU A 24 0.40 13.80 -13.75
C GLU A 24 -0.04 12.43 -14.27
N ILE A 25 -1.23 12.38 -14.87
CA ILE A 25 -1.73 11.22 -15.61
C ILE A 25 -1.99 11.68 -17.03
N ASN A 26 -1.46 10.95 -18.02
CA ASN A 26 -1.57 11.32 -19.44
C ASN A 26 -1.10 12.76 -19.72
N GLN A 27 0.01 13.20 -19.11
CA GLN A 27 0.60 14.55 -19.25
C GLN A 27 -0.33 15.68 -18.77
N SER A 28 -1.29 15.37 -17.90
CA SER A 28 -2.22 16.34 -17.33
C SER A 28 -2.14 16.30 -15.80
N PRO A 29 -2.16 17.46 -15.12
CA PRO A 29 -2.25 17.51 -13.66
C PRO A 29 -3.47 16.78 -13.14
N LEU A 30 -3.34 16.15 -11.97
CA LEU A 30 -4.46 15.53 -11.29
C LEU A 30 -5.45 16.59 -10.81
N THR A 31 -6.74 16.36 -11.06
CA THR A 31 -7.83 17.10 -10.43
C THR A 31 -8.35 16.29 -9.25
N LEU A 32 -8.36 16.89 -8.07
CA LEU A 32 -8.88 16.31 -6.83
C LEU A 32 -10.19 17.00 -6.49
N VAL A 33 -11.21 16.24 -6.10
CA VAL A 33 -12.32 16.76 -5.31
C VAL A 33 -11.94 16.59 -3.85
N LEU A 34 -11.99 17.67 -3.09
CA LEU A 34 -11.68 17.69 -1.67
C LEU A 34 -12.95 17.40 -0.85
N SER A 35 -12.81 17.05 0.43
CA SER A 35 -13.97 16.72 1.28
C SER A 35 -14.91 17.89 1.54
N ASP A 36 -14.44 19.13 1.39
CA ASP A 36 -15.27 20.34 1.38
C ASP A 36 -16.01 20.56 0.05
N GLN A 37 -15.87 19.63 -0.90
CA GLN A 37 -16.40 19.63 -2.27
C GLN A 37 -15.75 20.64 -3.21
N ASN A 38 -14.69 21.35 -2.79
CA ASN A 38 -13.89 22.16 -3.70
C ASN A 38 -12.99 21.29 -4.57
N GLN A 39 -12.51 21.87 -5.67
CA GLN A 39 -11.56 21.20 -6.55
C GLN A 39 -10.18 21.82 -6.45
N ALA A 40 -9.16 20.96 -6.40
CA ALA A 40 -7.76 21.35 -6.49
C ALA A 40 -7.11 20.69 -7.69
N ARG A 41 -6.19 21.40 -8.34
CA ARG A 41 -5.29 20.82 -9.35
C ARG A 41 -3.91 20.69 -8.75
N VAL A 42 -3.38 19.48 -8.74
CA VAL A 42 -2.04 19.18 -8.25
C VAL A 42 -1.21 18.62 -9.39
N SER A 43 -0.02 19.17 -9.56
CA SER A 43 0.97 18.70 -10.56
C SER A 43 2.18 18.06 -9.89
N SER A 44 2.28 18.15 -8.57
CA SER A 44 3.41 17.61 -7.83
C SER A 44 3.04 17.11 -6.43
N CYS A 45 3.88 16.24 -5.87
CA CYS A 45 3.79 15.83 -4.47
C CYS A 45 3.84 17.05 -3.53
N ALA A 46 4.60 18.10 -3.87
CA ALA A 46 4.67 19.30 -3.05
C ALA A 46 3.30 20.03 -2.98
N ASP A 47 2.60 20.15 -4.11
CA ASP A 47 1.27 20.74 -4.17
C ASP A 47 0.28 19.94 -3.32
N PHE A 48 0.27 18.61 -3.50
CA PHE A 48 -0.59 17.70 -2.75
C PHE A 48 -0.33 17.77 -1.25
N ILE A 49 0.94 17.69 -0.83
CA ILE A 49 1.29 17.74 0.60
C ILE A 49 1.00 19.10 1.22
N ALA A 50 1.09 20.19 0.46
CA ALA A 50 0.66 21.51 0.94
C ALA A 50 -0.85 21.55 1.26
N LEU A 51 -1.70 20.95 0.43
CA LEU A 51 -3.14 20.80 0.71
C LEU A 51 -3.37 19.97 1.97
N ARG A 52 -2.71 18.82 2.07
CA ARG A 52 -2.79 17.94 3.26
C ARG A 52 -2.38 18.65 4.55
N LYS A 53 -1.30 19.43 4.52
CA LYS A 53 -0.81 20.23 5.67
C LYS A 53 -1.76 21.38 6.03
N ALA A 54 -2.60 21.83 5.10
CA ALA A 54 -3.68 22.78 5.37
C ALA A 54 -4.93 22.14 5.98
N GLY A 55 -4.98 20.80 6.09
CA GLY A 55 -6.09 20.04 6.65
C GLY A 55 -7.06 19.48 5.61
N GLU A 56 -6.76 19.62 4.31
CA GLU A 56 -7.61 19.11 3.23
C GLU A 56 -7.46 17.60 3.02
N THR A 57 -8.56 16.94 2.68
CA THR A 57 -8.65 15.49 2.37
C THR A 57 -9.23 15.28 0.98
N VAL A 58 -8.73 14.28 0.26
CA VAL A 58 -9.22 13.87 -1.05
C VAL A 58 -10.49 13.06 -0.88
N ASP A 59 -11.55 13.44 -1.57
CA ASP A 59 -12.84 12.73 -1.60
C ASP A 59 -13.00 11.91 -2.89
N ALA A 60 -12.57 12.47 -4.03
CA ALA A 60 -12.66 11.78 -5.32
C ALA A 60 -11.63 12.24 -6.35
N LEU A 61 -11.38 11.37 -7.32
CA LEU A 61 -10.52 11.60 -8.49
C LEU A 61 -11.36 11.62 -9.78
N PRO A 62 -12.04 12.75 -10.10
CA PRO A 62 -12.98 12.80 -11.21
C PRO A 62 -12.28 12.71 -12.57
N GLY A 63 -12.99 12.12 -13.55
CA GLY A 63 -12.59 12.15 -14.95
C GLY A 63 -11.45 11.18 -15.33
N LEU A 64 -11.09 10.25 -14.44
CA LEU A 64 -10.14 9.19 -14.72
C LEU A 64 -10.85 7.88 -15.08
N SER A 65 -10.25 7.09 -15.97
CA SER A 65 -10.64 5.69 -16.17
C SER A 65 -10.24 4.85 -14.95
N ASP A 66 -10.85 3.68 -14.71
CA ASP A 66 -10.48 2.87 -13.52
C ASP A 66 -8.97 2.56 -13.43
N PRO A 67 -8.25 2.22 -14.52
CA PRO A 67 -6.80 2.06 -14.48
C PRO A 67 -6.05 3.34 -14.10
N ASP A 68 -6.46 4.49 -14.65
CA ASP A 68 -5.85 5.79 -14.38
C ASP A 68 -6.13 6.25 -12.94
N GLY A 69 -7.33 5.99 -12.44
CA GLY A 69 -7.74 6.26 -11.06
C GLY A 69 -6.86 5.51 -10.06
N ARG A 70 -6.70 4.20 -10.25
CA ARG A 70 -5.80 3.38 -9.41
C ARG A 70 -4.34 3.84 -9.48
N ALA A 71 -3.88 4.28 -10.64
CA ALA A 71 -2.54 4.83 -10.80
C ALA A 71 -2.38 6.15 -10.04
N ALA A 72 -3.39 7.02 -10.08
CA ALA A 72 -3.43 8.27 -9.34
C ALA A 72 -3.46 8.04 -7.81
N GLU A 73 -4.29 7.13 -7.31
CA GLU A 73 -4.33 6.74 -5.89
C GLU A 73 -2.96 6.25 -5.42
N ALA A 74 -2.32 5.35 -6.16
CA ALA A 74 -0.98 4.85 -5.83
C ALA A 74 0.09 5.96 -5.83
N ALA A 75 -0.01 6.93 -6.75
CA ALA A 75 0.89 8.08 -6.79
C ALA A 75 0.69 9.03 -5.60
N LEU A 76 -0.57 9.33 -5.23
CA LEU A 76 -0.90 10.12 -4.05
C LEU A 76 -0.44 9.45 -2.76
N PHE A 77 -0.66 8.14 -2.62
CA PHE A 77 -0.12 7.36 -1.51
C PHE A 77 1.40 7.43 -1.45
N SER A 78 2.08 7.33 -2.60
CA SER A 78 3.55 7.44 -2.66
C SER A 78 4.05 8.82 -2.21
N CYS A 79 3.36 9.90 -2.60
CA CYS A 79 3.66 11.24 -2.11
C CYS A 79 3.43 11.36 -0.60
N TRP A 80 2.33 10.80 -0.08
CA TRP A 80 2.06 10.75 1.36
C TRP A 80 3.16 10.00 2.10
N LEU A 81 3.53 8.80 1.64
CA LEU A 81 4.55 7.96 2.29
C LEU A 81 5.91 8.66 2.31
N GLN A 82 6.28 9.34 1.22
CA GLN A 82 7.50 10.13 1.17
C GLN A 82 7.48 11.29 2.17
N ALA A 83 6.38 12.03 2.26
CA ALA A 83 6.25 13.12 3.21
C ALA A 83 6.26 12.62 4.66
N TYR A 84 5.51 11.56 4.96
CA TYR A 84 5.43 10.94 6.28
C TYR A 84 6.80 10.47 6.76
N THR A 85 7.57 9.79 5.89
CA THR A 85 8.91 9.30 6.24
C THR A 85 9.91 10.43 6.48
N ILE A 86 9.81 11.55 5.75
CA ILE A 86 10.62 12.75 6.00
C ILE A 86 10.25 13.39 7.33
N ASP A 87 8.97 13.65 7.56
CA ASP A 87 8.46 14.34 8.76
C ASP A 87 8.74 13.53 10.04
N HIS A 88 8.78 12.19 9.94
CA HIS A 88 9.11 11.28 11.04
C HIS A 88 10.58 10.83 11.08
N THR A 89 11.44 11.37 10.22
CA THR A 89 12.87 11.02 10.16
C THR A 89 13.16 9.52 10.01
N LEU A 90 12.34 8.86 9.18
CA LEU A 90 12.42 7.43 8.89
C LEU A 90 13.40 7.15 7.75
N PHE A 91 14.17 6.07 7.89
CA PHE A 91 15.13 5.60 6.89
C PHE A 91 14.75 4.21 6.41
N PRO A 92 14.96 3.88 5.12
CA PRO A 92 14.74 2.53 4.62
C PRO A 92 15.48 1.49 5.46
N SER A 93 14.81 0.38 5.77
CA SER A 93 15.37 -0.73 6.54
C SER A 93 15.27 -2.04 5.78
N ALA A 94 16.12 -3.01 6.14
CA ALA A 94 16.13 -4.35 5.56
C ALA A 94 15.22 -5.33 6.33
N ALA A 95 14.10 -4.85 6.89
CA ALA A 95 13.15 -5.73 7.56
C ALA A 95 12.64 -6.80 6.58
N PRO A 96 12.46 -8.06 7.02
CA PRO A 96 12.02 -9.12 6.12
C PRO A 96 10.59 -8.85 5.62
N LYS A 97 10.40 -8.92 4.30
CA LYS A 97 9.07 -8.87 3.67
C LYS A 97 8.29 -10.14 4.08
N PRO A 98 7.06 -10.03 4.65
CA PRO A 98 6.24 -11.20 4.89
C PRO A 98 5.83 -11.86 3.57
N THR A 99 5.61 -13.16 3.57
CA THR A 99 5.07 -13.88 2.42
C THR A 99 3.58 -13.61 2.26
N LEU A 100 3.05 -13.80 1.04
CA LEU A 100 1.60 -13.69 0.80
C LEU A 100 0.80 -14.67 1.67
N THR A 101 1.32 -15.87 1.90
CA THR A 101 0.71 -16.87 2.80
C THR A 101 0.63 -16.37 4.24
N GLU A 102 1.71 -15.79 4.78
CA GLU A 102 1.68 -15.20 6.13
C GLU A 102 0.68 -14.06 6.20
N VAL A 103 0.65 -13.18 5.19
CA VAL A 103 -0.32 -12.08 5.13
C VAL A 103 -1.76 -12.60 5.19
N VAL A 104 -2.17 -13.53 4.32
CA VAL A 104 -3.57 -14.01 4.36
C VAL A 104 -3.90 -14.85 5.60
N GLN A 105 -2.91 -15.50 6.20
CA GLN A 105 -3.09 -16.30 7.41
C GLN A 105 -3.22 -15.47 8.67
N HIS A 106 -2.69 -14.24 8.68
CA HIS A 106 -2.62 -13.40 9.86
C HIS A 106 -3.37 -12.07 9.75
N PHE A 107 -3.56 -11.51 8.55
CA PHE A 107 -4.35 -10.29 8.39
C PHE A 107 -5.82 -10.52 8.76
N PRO A 108 -6.48 -9.53 9.37
CA PRO A 108 -7.88 -9.65 9.75
C PRO A 108 -8.78 -9.85 8.52
N ALA A 109 -9.89 -10.55 8.70
CA ALA A 109 -10.87 -10.78 7.63
C ALA A 109 -11.44 -9.48 7.05
N SER A 110 -11.42 -8.38 7.81
CA SER A 110 -11.79 -7.04 7.31
C SER A 110 -10.85 -6.50 6.22
N ALA A 111 -9.69 -7.11 6.02
CA ALA A 111 -8.77 -6.81 4.91
C ALA A 111 -8.98 -7.72 3.69
N ALA A 112 -10.00 -8.60 3.72
CA ALA A 112 -10.33 -9.45 2.58
C ALA A 112 -10.84 -8.61 1.40
N PHE A 113 -10.65 -9.15 0.19
CA PHE A 113 -11.23 -8.59 -1.03
C PHE A 113 -12.75 -8.78 -1.00
N ILE A 114 -13.47 -7.68 -0.93
CA ILE A 114 -14.93 -7.62 -0.78
C ILE A 114 -15.46 -6.77 -1.94
N VAL A 115 -16.47 -7.28 -2.66
CA VAL A 115 -17.03 -6.61 -3.85
C VAL A 115 -18.48 -6.16 -3.65
N SER A 116 -19.08 -6.48 -2.50
CA SER A 116 -20.47 -6.15 -2.19
C SER A 116 -20.68 -5.73 -0.73
N ASP A 117 -21.71 -4.92 -0.50
CA ASP A 117 -22.12 -4.49 0.85
C ASP A 117 -22.53 -5.68 1.73
N ASP A 118 -23.14 -6.72 1.13
CA ASP A 118 -23.56 -7.92 1.84
C ASP A 118 -22.36 -8.70 2.39
N GLU A 119 -21.30 -8.88 1.59
CA GLU A 119 -20.04 -9.47 2.03
C GLU A 119 -19.38 -8.63 3.13
N ASN A 120 -19.39 -7.31 2.99
CA ASN A 120 -18.83 -6.41 4.01
C ASN A 120 -19.57 -6.57 5.37
N GLN A 121 -20.91 -6.63 5.33
CA GLN A 121 -21.72 -6.86 6.51
C GLN A 121 -21.49 -8.25 7.12
N ASP A 122 -21.32 -9.28 6.29
CA ASP A 122 -21.04 -10.64 6.74
C ASP A 122 -19.68 -10.72 7.46
N VAL A 123 -18.63 -10.13 6.88
CA VAL A 123 -17.29 -10.06 7.49
C VAL A 123 -17.35 -9.32 8.83
N ALA A 124 -17.98 -8.15 8.88
CA ALA A 124 -18.12 -7.34 10.09
C ALA A 124 -18.90 -8.05 11.20
N LYS A 125 -19.84 -8.94 10.87
CA LYS A 125 -20.68 -9.64 11.84
C LYS A 125 -20.13 -11.00 12.27
N ASN A 126 -19.63 -11.79 11.33
CA ASN A 126 -19.34 -13.22 11.51
C ASN A 126 -17.84 -13.55 11.51
N TYR A 127 -16.98 -12.59 11.17
CA TYR A 127 -15.53 -12.80 11.02
C TYR A 127 -14.67 -11.85 11.87
N VAL A 128 -15.26 -11.19 12.88
CA VAL A 128 -14.49 -10.45 13.90
C VAL A 128 -13.49 -11.38 14.58
N GLY A 129 -12.21 -10.97 14.63
CA GLY A 129 -11.13 -11.78 15.22
C GLY A 129 -10.72 -12.99 14.39
N LYS A 130 -11.15 -13.08 13.13
CA LYS A 130 -10.74 -14.10 12.16
C LYS A 130 -9.85 -13.49 11.07
N THR A 131 -9.17 -14.33 10.32
CA THR A 131 -8.25 -13.91 9.25
C THR A 131 -8.85 -14.01 7.86
N ILE A 132 -8.16 -13.47 6.85
CA ILE A 132 -8.55 -13.64 5.45
C ILE A 132 -8.67 -15.13 5.10
N ALA A 133 -7.73 -15.97 5.57
CA ALA A 133 -7.77 -17.42 5.36
C ALA A 133 -8.94 -18.11 6.10
N ASP A 134 -9.45 -17.56 7.20
CA ASP A 134 -10.66 -18.07 7.85
C ASP A 134 -11.93 -17.70 7.05
N TYR A 135 -11.94 -16.53 6.39
CA TYR A 135 -13.03 -16.08 5.51
C TYR A 135 -13.04 -16.82 4.17
N THR A 136 -11.87 -17.05 3.58
CA THR A 136 -11.69 -17.73 2.29
C THR A 136 -10.78 -18.97 2.46
N PRO A 137 -11.29 -20.07 3.04
CA PRO A 137 -10.46 -21.21 3.46
C PRO A 137 -9.91 -22.07 2.33
N ASP A 138 -10.39 -21.89 1.10
CA ASP A 138 -9.94 -22.65 -0.07
C ASP A 138 -8.85 -21.93 -0.90
N LEU A 139 -8.28 -20.83 -0.38
CA LEU A 139 -7.14 -20.15 -0.99
C LEU A 139 -5.96 -21.12 -1.21
N LYS A 140 -5.51 -21.21 -2.46
CA LYS A 140 -4.39 -22.09 -2.86
C LYS A 140 -3.36 -21.32 -3.67
N ALA A 141 -2.11 -21.72 -3.48
CA ALA A 141 -0.99 -21.19 -4.25
C ALA A 141 -1.12 -21.52 -5.73
N ARG A 142 -0.88 -20.49 -6.55
CA ARG A 142 -0.73 -20.56 -8.00
C ARG A 142 0.36 -19.57 -8.35
N ASP A 143 1.58 -20.00 -8.66
CA ASP A 143 2.70 -19.09 -8.94
C ASP A 143 2.93 -18.04 -7.81
N ASP A 144 2.74 -16.76 -8.11
CA ASP A 144 2.97 -15.60 -7.24
C ASP A 144 1.73 -15.12 -6.45
N ARG A 145 0.62 -15.84 -6.56
CA ARG A 145 -0.71 -15.47 -6.04
C ARG A 145 -1.34 -16.60 -5.24
N LEU A 146 -2.36 -16.23 -4.45
CA LEU A 146 -3.28 -17.15 -3.80
C LEU A 146 -4.67 -16.96 -4.40
N GLU A 147 -5.30 -18.04 -4.86
CA GLU A 147 -6.61 -18.00 -5.51
C GLU A 147 -7.59 -18.94 -4.83
N SER A 148 -8.83 -18.46 -4.69
CA SER A 148 -9.99 -19.24 -4.24
C SER A 148 -10.87 -19.54 -5.45
N ALA A 149 -11.19 -20.81 -5.62
CA ALA A 149 -12.14 -21.22 -6.65
C ALA A 149 -13.58 -20.95 -6.19
N ALA A 150 -13.84 -21.04 -4.88
CA ALA A 150 -15.18 -20.86 -4.32
C ALA A 150 -15.66 -19.41 -4.38
N SER A 151 -14.81 -18.44 -4.05
CA SER A 151 -15.14 -17.01 -4.12
C SER A 151 -14.80 -16.37 -5.46
N ALA A 152 -14.19 -17.12 -6.38
CA ALA A 152 -13.66 -16.62 -7.65
C ALA A 152 -12.81 -15.34 -7.46
N SER A 153 -11.97 -15.32 -6.43
CA SER A 153 -11.11 -14.19 -6.10
C SER A 153 -9.70 -14.65 -5.73
N GLY A 154 -8.76 -13.71 -5.75
CA GLY A 154 -7.38 -13.99 -5.38
C GLY A 154 -6.65 -12.78 -4.83
N TYR A 155 -5.42 -13.03 -4.39
CA TYR A 155 -4.55 -12.07 -3.75
C TYR A 155 -3.14 -12.11 -4.35
N VAL A 156 -2.52 -10.93 -4.47
CA VAL A 156 -1.10 -10.75 -4.78
C VAL A 156 -0.48 -9.80 -3.76
N LEU A 157 0.75 -10.09 -3.35
CA LEU A 157 1.54 -9.22 -2.48
C LEU A 157 2.48 -8.34 -3.32
N ASP A 158 1.99 -7.16 -3.69
CA ASP A 158 2.63 -6.27 -4.66
C ASP A 158 3.91 -5.63 -4.07
N GLU A 159 3.75 -4.73 -3.11
CA GLU A 159 4.84 -3.94 -2.55
C GLU A 159 5.00 -4.18 -1.04
N TYR A 160 6.21 -3.91 -0.56
CA TYR A 160 6.53 -3.89 0.85
C TYR A 160 7.48 -2.74 1.14
N TYR A 161 7.09 -1.88 2.07
CA TYR A 161 7.91 -0.77 2.52
C TYR A 161 8.32 -1.01 3.96
N ALA A 162 9.60 -0.87 4.23
CA ALA A 162 10.16 -1.03 5.57
C ALA A 162 11.06 0.15 5.89
N PHE A 163 10.78 0.81 7.01
CA PHE A 163 11.57 1.92 7.51
C PHE A 163 11.85 1.77 9.00
N THR A 164 12.88 2.47 9.48
CA THR A 164 13.22 2.58 10.89
C THR A 164 13.57 4.02 11.24
N ASP A 165 13.20 4.46 12.44
CA ASP A 165 13.74 5.69 13.02
C ASP A 165 15.08 5.44 13.73
N LYS A 166 15.64 6.50 14.33
CA LYS A 166 16.90 6.44 15.10
C LYS A 166 16.76 5.72 16.44
N GLN A 167 15.53 5.57 16.93
CA GLN A 167 15.17 4.90 18.17
C GLN A 167 14.94 3.40 17.95
N GLY A 168 14.91 2.94 16.69
CA GLY A 168 14.67 1.56 16.31
C GLY A 168 13.20 1.21 16.16
N HIS A 169 12.29 2.19 16.18
CA HIS A 169 10.88 1.96 15.86
C HIS A 169 10.74 1.69 14.37
N GLN A 170 10.02 0.61 14.04
CA GLN A 170 9.83 0.17 12.66
C GLN A 170 8.50 0.65 12.10
N LEU A 171 8.50 1.02 10.83
CA LEU A 171 7.31 1.20 10.01
C LEU A 171 7.35 0.16 8.89
N ASN A 172 6.46 -0.83 8.96
CA ASN A 172 6.33 -1.87 7.95
C ASN A 172 4.95 -1.74 7.29
N ILE A 173 4.91 -1.59 5.97
CA ILE A 173 3.68 -1.42 5.18
C ILE A 173 3.66 -2.46 4.07
N VAL A 174 2.55 -3.17 3.97
CA VAL A 174 2.27 -4.14 2.91
C VAL A 174 1.25 -3.55 1.95
N ALA A 175 1.51 -3.63 0.64
CA ALA A 175 0.49 -3.41 -0.38
C ALA A 175 -0.11 -4.75 -0.81
N LEU A 176 -1.36 -5.01 -0.39
CA LEU A 176 -2.10 -6.21 -0.72
C LEU A 176 -3.07 -5.90 -1.86
N VAL A 177 -3.00 -6.67 -2.95
CA VAL A 177 -3.93 -6.56 -4.06
C VAL A 177 -4.92 -7.71 -4.01
N GLY A 178 -6.19 -7.40 -3.83
CA GLY A 178 -7.30 -8.33 -4.01
C GLY A 178 -7.89 -8.19 -5.41
N TYR A 179 -8.28 -9.29 -6.05
CA TYR A 179 -8.86 -9.25 -7.40
C TYR A 179 -9.88 -10.36 -7.65
N ALA A 180 -10.77 -10.12 -8.63
CA ALA A 180 -11.70 -11.12 -9.13
C ALA A 180 -11.08 -11.97 -10.24
N ILE A 181 -11.24 -13.29 -10.17
CA ILE A 181 -10.82 -14.23 -11.20
C ILE A 181 -11.79 -14.14 -12.38
N GLY A 182 -11.26 -13.90 -13.58
CA GLY A 182 -12.07 -13.79 -14.80
C GLY A 182 -12.81 -12.45 -14.98
N GLY A 183 -12.55 -11.48 -14.09
CA GLY A 183 -13.06 -10.10 -14.19
C GLY A 183 -11.93 -9.06 -14.22
N THR A 184 -12.32 -7.79 -14.17
CA THR A 184 -11.39 -6.63 -14.12
C THR A 184 -11.33 -5.96 -12.76
N ALA A 185 -12.17 -6.38 -11.81
CA ALA A 185 -12.23 -5.80 -10.47
C ALA A 185 -10.96 -6.16 -9.69
N SER A 186 -10.27 -5.14 -9.19
CA SER A 186 -9.15 -5.27 -8.28
C SER A 186 -9.05 -4.05 -7.38
N VAL A 187 -8.52 -4.26 -6.18
CA VAL A 187 -8.27 -3.22 -5.18
C VAL A 187 -6.87 -3.43 -4.64
N LYS A 188 -6.07 -2.36 -4.65
CA LYS A 188 -4.76 -2.32 -3.99
C LYS A 188 -4.94 -1.53 -2.68
N SER A 189 -4.63 -2.17 -1.57
CA SER A 189 -4.75 -1.56 -0.24
C SER A 189 -3.41 -1.60 0.47
N TYR A 190 -3.07 -0.51 1.17
CA TYR A 190 -1.83 -0.38 1.93
C TYR A 190 -2.13 -0.60 3.40
N TYR A 191 -1.44 -1.53 4.04
CA TYR A 191 -1.65 -1.85 5.46
C TYR A 191 -0.35 -1.66 6.23
N ARG A 192 -0.37 -0.78 7.23
CA ARG A 192 0.67 -0.73 8.26
C ARG A 192 0.52 -1.95 9.16
N ILE A 193 1.61 -2.67 9.40
CA ILE A 193 1.64 -3.76 10.38
C ILE A 193 2.01 -3.16 11.73
N ASP A 194 1.06 -3.15 12.66
CA ASP A 194 1.23 -2.57 14.01
C ASP A 194 1.78 -3.59 15.00
N ASP A 195 1.28 -4.83 14.95
CA ASP A 195 1.64 -5.90 15.88
C ASP A 195 1.49 -7.29 15.23
N THR A 196 2.52 -8.13 15.32
CA THR A 196 2.57 -9.49 14.79
C THR A 196 2.55 -10.61 15.84
N HIS A 197 2.43 -10.28 17.13
CA HIS A 197 2.54 -11.27 18.22
C HIS A 197 1.31 -12.17 18.35
N ALA A 198 0.13 -11.69 17.92
CA ALA A 198 -1.11 -12.44 17.98
C ALA A 198 -1.36 -13.27 16.71
N ARG A 199 -2.29 -14.23 16.79
CA ARG A 199 -2.73 -15.00 15.62
C ARG A 199 -3.26 -14.08 14.52
N VAL A 200 -4.10 -13.12 14.88
CA VAL A 200 -4.55 -12.06 13.97
C VAL A 200 -3.69 -10.85 14.23
N TRP A 201 -2.95 -10.39 13.21
CA TRP A 201 -2.10 -9.22 13.34
C TRP A 201 -2.95 -7.97 13.48
N SER A 202 -2.46 -7.02 14.28
CA SER A 202 -3.01 -5.67 14.29
C SER A 202 -2.46 -4.95 13.07
N VAL A 203 -3.36 -4.46 12.22
CA VAL A 203 -3.00 -3.70 11.03
C VAL A 203 -3.87 -2.46 10.92
N THR A 204 -3.32 -1.40 10.35
CA THR A 204 -4.03 -0.15 10.06
C THR A 204 -4.05 0.05 8.55
N LEU A 205 -5.25 0.21 7.97
CA LEU A 205 -5.40 0.61 6.57
C LEU A 205 -4.85 2.03 6.40
N LEU A 206 -4.04 2.22 5.37
CA LEU A 206 -3.47 3.50 4.98
C LEU A 206 -3.91 3.84 3.55
N ASP A 207 -4.20 5.11 3.37
CA ASP A 207 -4.44 5.77 2.10
C ASP A 207 -3.72 7.13 2.07
N GLU A 208 -3.88 7.89 0.99
CA GLU A 208 -3.35 9.25 0.84
C GLU A 208 -3.93 10.25 1.85
N ASN A 209 -5.06 9.91 2.49
CA ASN A 209 -5.72 10.68 3.53
C ASN A 209 -5.29 10.30 4.95
N SER A 210 -4.37 9.36 5.10
CA SER A 210 -3.78 9.01 6.40
C SER A 210 -3.14 10.23 7.08
N PRO A 211 -3.04 10.25 8.42
CA PRO A 211 -2.37 11.33 9.14
C PRO A 211 -0.93 11.55 8.64
N LEU A 212 -0.56 12.81 8.46
CA LEU A 212 0.81 13.25 8.17
C LEU A 212 1.59 13.54 9.45
#